data_AF-A0A380MR73-F1
#
_entry.id   AF-A0A380MR73-F1
#
_cell.length_a   1.000
_cell.length_b   1.000
_cell.length_c   1.000
_cell.angle_alpha   90.00
_cell.angle_beta   90.00
_cell.angle_gamma   90.00
#
_symmetry.space_group_name_H-M   'P 1'
#
loop_
_entity.id
_entity.type
_entity.pdbx_description
1 polymer ?
#
loop_
_entity_poly.entity_id
_entity_poly.type
_entity_poly.pdbx_seq_one_letter_code
_entity_poly.pdbx_strand_id
1 'polypeptide(L)'
;MNGPNAARLAALYAHVPRPESPDSPPLRERRRVGQTWPTIPAAGLDYSTVDVAAALFETGADLAAPTDETTTTDAVWRSLREAVAELGPVAHIETVGDFINLDPAEFEEVAQCSRWAHRLALSLWYEDARARPLTIGETAAALYLSTADRYATASIPPAAARLVRARHVAAGARLVAPEVLVHLGADLTAEFTPGAHRTGWLHRQALPDHTRRATCFHQARADHSAPTPLLVRHDGGALTVGTTPPVPAPHTLTRTLTPTW
;
A
#
# COMPACT_ATOMS: atom_id res chain seq x y z
N MET A 1 4.99 -11.78 -38.57
CA MET A 1 3.86 -10.88 -38.91
C MET A 1 3.96 -9.65 -38.03
N ASN A 2 4.66 -8.61 -38.47
CA ASN A 2 4.75 -7.33 -37.78
C ASN A 2 3.60 -6.44 -38.27
N GLY A 3 2.44 -6.58 -37.61
CA GLY A 3 1.24 -5.84 -37.97
C GLY A 3 1.29 -4.37 -37.54
N PRO A 4 0.43 -3.50 -38.11
CA PRO A 4 0.33 -2.07 -37.80
C PRO A 4 0.07 -1.75 -36.31
N ASN A 5 -0.36 -2.74 -35.51
CA ASN A 5 -0.52 -2.62 -34.07
C ASN A 5 0.81 -2.60 -33.30
N ALA A 6 1.87 -3.27 -33.77
CA ALA A 6 3.17 -3.27 -33.10
C ALA A 6 3.84 -1.88 -33.18
N ALA A 7 3.70 -1.20 -34.31
CA ALA A 7 4.19 0.17 -34.49
C ALA A 7 3.39 1.19 -33.66
N ARG A 8 2.08 0.99 -33.50
CA ARG A 8 1.24 1.83 -32.62
C ARG A 8 1.54 1.62 -31.14
N LEU A 9 1.78 0.38 -30.70
CA LEU A 9 2.24 0.08 -29.34
C LEU A 9 3.63 0.68 -29.07
N ALA A 10 4.57 0.54 -30.00
CA ALA A 10 5.89 1.14 -29.89
C ALA A 10 5.83 2.68 -29.82
N ALA A 11 4.97 3.32 -30.61
CA ALA A 11 4.74 4.76 -30.55
C ALA A 11 4.09 5.21 -29.23
N LEU A 12 3.19 4.40 -28.66
CA LEU A 12 2.57 4.68 -27.36
C LEU A 12 3.59 4.56 -26.22
N TYR A 13 4.42 3.50 -26.23
CA TYR A 13 5.49 3.30 -25.25
C TYR A 13 6.67 4.25 -25.43
N ALA A 14 6.85 4.87 -26.60
CA ALA A 14 7.85 5.90 -26.84
C ALA A 14 7.53 7.22 -26.11
N HIS A 15 6.26 7.45 -25.73
CA HIS A 15 5.80 8.60 -24.96
C HIS A 15 5.63 8.32 -23.47
N VAL A 16 5.79 7.06 -23.04
CA VAL A 16 5.87 6.70 -21.62
C VAL A 16 7.33 6.85 -21.22
N PRO A 17 7.69 7.84 -20.38
CA PRO A 17 9.06 7.97 -19.91
C PRO A 17 9.51 6.65 -19.28
N ARG A 18 10.70 6.17 -19.66
CA ARG A 18 11.34 5.01 -19.03
C ARG A 18 11.48 5.25 -17.53
N PRO A 19 11.43 4.20 -16.69
CA PRO A 19 11.50 4.33 -15.24
C PRO A 19 12.95 4.57 -14.81
N GLU A 20 13.36 5.80 -15.04
CA GLU A 20 14.34 6.61 -14.34
C GLU A 20 14.12 7.97 -14.99
N SER A 21 13.05 8.65 -14.59
CA SER A 21 12.99 10.08 -14.86
C SER A 21 14.17 10.65 -14.07
N PRO A 22 15.23 11.18 -14.71
CA PRO A 22 16.37 11.76 -13.99
C PRO A 22 15.96 12.94 -13.09
N ASP A 23 14.71 13.39 -13.21
CA ASP A 23 14.12 14.48 -12.46
C ASP A 23 13.31 14.06 -11.23
N SER A 24 13.07 12.76 -10.98
CA SER A 24 12.43 12.33 -9.73
C SER A 24 13.47 12.37 -8.60
N PRO A 25 13.26 13.18 -7.54
CA PRO A 25 14.21 13.26 -6.45
C PRO A 25 14.42 11.88 -5.82
N PRO A 26 15.65 11.56 -5.37
CA PRO A 26 15.92 10.26 -4.76
C PRO A 26 15.03 10.07 -3.53
N LEU A 27 14.44 8.89 -3.40
CA LEU A 27 13.62 8.53 -2.25
C LEU A 27 14.48 8.49 -0.99
N ARG A 28 14.23 9.42 -0.06
CA ARG A 28 14.89 9.47 1.24
C ARG A 28 13.93 8.99 2.31
N GLU A 29 14.27 7.90 2.99
CA GLU A 29 13.46 7.38 4.09
C GLU A 29 13.46 8.35 5.28
N ARG A 30 12.28 8.57 5.87
CA ARG A 30 12.11 9.41 7.06
C ARG A 30 12.58 8.72 8.35
N ARG A 31 12.72 7.40 8.32
CA ARG A 31 13.10 6.59 9.48
C ARG A 31 14.49 6.95 9.97
N ARG A 32 14.65 7.13 11.28
CA ARG A 32 15.97 7.31 11.89
C ARG A 32 16.69 5.96 11.96
N VAL A 33 18.02 5.99 12.02
CA VAL A 33 18.84 4.79 12.19
C VAL A 33 18.37 4.01 13.43
N GLY A 34 18.12 2.71 13.26
CA GLY A 34 17.63 1.83 14.33
C GLY A 34 16.12 1.78 14.49
N GLN A 35 15.35 2.62 13.79
CA GLN A 35 13.88 2.57 13.82
C GLN A 35 13.31 1.64 12.74
N THR A 36 12.35 0.81 13.13
CA THR A 36 11.61 -0.05 12.20
C THR A 36 10.62 0.76 11.37
N TRP A 37 9.94 1.73 11.99
CA TRP A 37 8.89 2.56 11.41
C TRP A 37 9.24 4.05 11.51
N PRO A 38 8.80 4.90 10.57
CA PRO A 38 8.99 6.35 10.67
C PRO A 38 8.13 6.93 11.79
N THR A 39 8.59 8.03 12.38
CA THR A 39 7.78 8.83 13.30
C THR A 39 6.74 9.64 12.54
N ILE A 40 5.65 9.93 13.24
CA ILE A 40 4.47 10.59 12.72
C ILE A 40 4.38 12.00 13.35
N PRO A 41 4.56 13.09 12.59
CA PRO A 41 4.66 14.44 13.14
C PRO A 41 3.29 15.08 13.41
N ALA A 42 2.88 15.26 14.66
CA ALA A 42 1.64 15.98 14.99
C ALA A 42 1.92 17.06 16.05
N ALA A 43 1.24 18.21 15.95
CA ALA A 43 1.37 19.31 16.92
C ALA A 43 2.82 19.73 17.28
N GLY A 44 3.78 19.58 16.35
CA GLY A 44 5.19 19.91 16.57
C GLY A 44 6.02 18.83 17.29
N LEU A 45 5.44 17.66 17.54
CA LEU A 45 6.10 16.49 18.14
C LEU A 45 6.14 15.31 17.16
N ASP A 46 7.08 14.40 17.38
CA ASP A 46 7.23 13.14 16.63
C ASP A 46 6.67 11.99 17.45
N TYR A 47 5.63 11.34 16.96
CA TYR A 47 4.96 10.21 17.63
C TYR A 47 5.36 8.87 17.03
N SER A 48 5.47 7.84 17.86
CA SER A 48 5.58 6.45 17.39
C SER A 48 4.21 5.94 16.88
N THR A 49 4.20 4.77 16.24
CA THR A 49 2.95 4.12 15.83
C THR A 49 2.07 3.73 17.03
N VAL A 50 2.67 3.40 18.19
CA VAL A 50 1.93 3.06 19.40
C VAL A 50 1.28 4.30 19.99
N ASP A 51 2.04 5.40 20.06
CA ASP A 51 1.54 6.69 20.52
C ASP A 51 0.33 7.14 19.70
N VAL A 52 0.43 7.09 18.37
CA VAL A 52 -0.67 7.44 17.47
C VAL A 52 -1.88 6.55 17.67
N ALA A 53 -1.69 5.23 17.82
CA ALA A 53 -2.80 4.31 18.04
C ALA A 53 -3.53 4.60 19.36
N ALA A 54 -2.76 4.85 20.43
CA ALA A 54 -3.29 5.19 21.75
C ALA A 54 -4.08 6.52 21.72
N ALA A 55 -3.56 7.55 21.05
CA ALA A 55 -4.24 8.83 20.91
C ALA A 55 -5.57 8.71 20.15
N LEU A 56 -5.59 7.96 19.03
CA LEU A 56 -6.81 7.74 18.26
C LEU A 56 -7.87 6.94 19.04
N PHE A 57 -7.42 5.98 19.86
CA PHE A 57 -8.27 5.14 20.69
C PHE A 57 -8.95 5.96 21.80
N GLU A 58 -8.19 6.76 22.54
CA GLU A 58 -8.67 7.48 23.73
C GLU A 58 -9.73 8.53 23.43
N THR A 59 -9.52 9.35 22.39
CA THR A 59 -10.50 10.40 22.04
C THR A 59 -11.71 9.82 21.31
N GLY A 60 -11.83 8.49 21.26
CA GLY A 60 -12.86 7.77 20.52
C GLY A 60 -12.99 8.29 19.10
N ALA A 61 -11.86 8.70 18.50
CA ALA A 61 -11.80 9.64 17.38
C ALA A 61 -12.93 9.30 16.41
N ASP A 62 -13.92 10.21 16.31
CA ASP A 62 -15.34 10.05 15.92
C ASP A 62 -15.57 9.24 14.62
N LEU A 63 -15.09 8.00 14.62
CA LEU A 63 -15.04 7.04 13.53
C LEU A 63 -16.14 6.03 13.82
N ALA A 64 -17.33 6.57 14.09
CA ALA A 64 -18.56 5.83 14.10
C ALA A 64 -18.73 5.15 12.72
N ALA A 65 -18.22 3.93 12.64
CA ALA A 65 -18.47 2.94 11.60
C ALA A 65 -17.95 3.14 10.15
N PRO A 66 -16.80 3.76 9.85
CA PRO A 66 -16.13 3.49 8.58
C PRO A 66 -15.13 2.33 8.71
N THR A 67 -15.22 1.35 7.82
CA THR A 67 -14.20 0.30 7.67
C THR A 67 -12.91 0.90 7.11
N ASP A 68 -11.80 0.17 7.18
CA ASP A 68 -10.52 0.61 6.57
C ASP A 68 -10.64 0.94 5.08
N GLU A 69 -11.64 0.37 4.40
CA GLU A 69 -11.89 0.57 2.97
C GLU A 69 -12.50 1.94 2.65
N THR A 70 -13.28 2.53 3.58
CA THR A 70 -13.95 3.83 3.36
C THR A 70 -13.21 4.99 4.01
N THR A 71 -12.36 4.73 5.01
CA THR A 71 -11.57 5.76 5.69
C THR A 71 -10.36 6.17 4.85
N THR A 72 -10.22 7.45 4.53
CA THR A 72 -9.05 7.99 3.81
C THR A 72 -7.89 8.28 4.77
N THR A 73 -6.63 8.29 4.29
CA THR A 73 -5.48 8.51 5.16
C THR A 73 -5.47 9.94 5.69
N ASP A 74 -5.92 10.90 4.87
CA ASP A 74 -6.13 12.29 5.28
C ASP A 74 -7.19 12.44 6.38
N ALA A 75 -8.23 11.61 6.38
CA ALA A 75 -9.22 11.59 7.47
C ALA A 75 -8.58 11.12 8.77
N VAL A 76 -7.85 9.99 8.74
CA VAL A 76 -7.08 9.52 9.90
C VAL A 76 -6.08 10.57 10.38
N TRP A 77 -5.40 11.26 9.45
CA TRP A 77 -4.46 12.33 9.79
C TRP A 77 -5.12 13.50 10.52
N ARG A 78 -6.30 13.91 10.07
CA ARG A 78 -7.08 14.97 10.71
C ARG A 78 -7.50 14.54 12.12
N SER A 79 -8.05 13.35 12.26
CA SER A 79 -8.45 12.78 13.55
C SER A 79 -7.28 12.70 14.52
N LEU A 80 -6.08 12.30 14.08
CA LEU A 80 -4.89 12.30 14.93
C LEU A 80 -4.55 13.72 15.44
N ARG A 81 -4.65 14.72 14.57
CA ARG A 81 -4.34 16.11 14.96
C ARG A 81 -5.33 16.65 15.98
N GLU A 82 -6.61 16.30 15.84
CA GLU A 82 -7.66 16.64 16.80
C GLU A 82 -7.42 15.92 18.13
N ALA A 83 -7.15 14.61 18.09
CA ALA A 83 -6.89 13.80 19.27
C ALA A 83 -5.67 14.29 20.08
N VAL A 84 -4.56 14.57 19.40
CA VAL A 84 -3.35 15.08 20.05
C VAL A 84 -3.57 16.49 20.64
N ALA A 85 -4.37 17.32 19.97
CA ALA A 85 -4.72 18.65 20.49
C ALA A 85 -5.63 18.58 21.72
N GLU A 86 -6.53 17.60 21.77
CA GLU A 86 -7.45 17.37 22.89
C GLU A 86 -6.73 16.80 24.12
N LEU A 87 -5.93 15.74 23.95
CA LEU A 87 -5.21 15.10 25.06
C LEU A 87 -4.12 16.01 25.64
N GLY A 88 -3.41 16.74 24.78
CA GLY A 88 -2.16 17.40 25.15
C GLY A 88 -1.06 16.39 25.54
N PRO A 89 0.15 16.89 25.87
CA PRO A 89 1.32 16.03 26.03
C PRO A 89 1.31 15.16 27.30
N VAL A 90 0.66 15.62 28.38
CA VAL A 90 0.66 14.90 29.67
C VAL A 90 -0.32 13.73 29.64
N ALA A 91 -1.58 13.97 29.28
CA ALA A 91 -2.59 12.91 29.24
C ALA A 91 -2.21 11.82 28.22
N HIS A 92 -1.58 12.22 27.11
CA HIS A 92 -1.08 11.27 26.11
C HIS A 92 -0.13 10.20 26.67
N ILE A 93 0.76 10.56 27.60
CA ILE A 93 1.71 9.59 28.19
C ILE A 93 0.96 8.55 29.02
N GLU A 94 -0.05 8.96 29.77
CA GLU A 94 -0.89 8.06 30.57
C GLU A 94 -1.69 7.11 29.65
N THR A 95 -2.31 7.66 28.61
CA THR A 95 -3.05 6.91 27.59
C THR A 95 -2.22 5.80 26.93
N VAL A 96 -0.96 6.09 26.60
CA VAL A 96 -0.06 5.09 25.98
C VAL A 96 0.20 3.92 26.92
N GLY A 97 0.36 4.18 28.21
CA GLY A 97 0.56 3.16 29.23
C GLY A 97 -0.61 2.18 29.31
N ASP A 98 -1.83 2.71 29.31
CA ASP A 98 -3.05 1.89 29.35
C ASP A 98 -3.26 1.12 28.04
N PHE A 99 -3.07 1.78 26.89
CA PHE A 99 -3.27 1.18 25.57
C PHE A 99 -2.39 -0.06 25.33
N ILE A 100 -1.12 -0.03 25.75
CA ILE A 100 -0.18 -1.15 25.55
C ILE A 100 -0.63 -2.42 26.28
N ASN A 101 -1.45 -2.29 27.33
CA ASN A 101 -1.94 -3.43 28.11
C ASN A 101 -3.22 -4.06 27.53
N LEU A 102 -3.80 -3.47 26.48
CA LEU A 102 -5.01 -3.99 25.84
C LEU A 102 -4.67 -5.03 24.76
N ASP A 103 -5.40 -6.16 24.75
CA ASP A 103 -5.23 -7.20 23.74
C ASP A 103 -6.04 -6.88 22.47
N PRO A 104 -5.40 -6.69 21.29
CA PRO A 104 -6.10 -6.46 20.03
C PRO A 104 -6.98 -7.63 19.57
N ALA A 105 -6.85 -8.83 20.16
CA ALA A 105 -7.75 -9.96 19.90
C ALA A 105 -9.07 -9.85 20.69
N GLU A 106 -9.07 -9.12 21.80
CA GLU A 106 -10.25 -8.87 22.63
C GLU A 106 -10.95 -7.56 22.24
N PHE A 107 -10.17 -6.54 21.86
CA PHE A 107 -10.66 -5.21 21.51
C PHE A 107 -10.38 -4.89 20.04
N GLU A 108 -11.41 -4.94 19.19
CA GLU A 108 -11.27 -4.70 17.75
C GLU A 108 -10.81 -3.26 17.46
N GLU A 109 -11.22 -2.30 18.29
CA GLU A 109 -10.86 -0.89 18.22
C GLU A 109 -9.35 -0.68 18.39
N VAL A 110 -8.70 -1.48 19.26
CA VAL A 110 -7.25 -1.46 19.45
C VAL A 110 -6.54 -1.93 18.18
N ALA A 111 -7.04 -3.01 17.57
CA ALA A 111 -6.51 -3.50 16.29
C ALA A 111 -6.73 -2.47 15.17
N GLN A 112 -7.88 -1.79 15.15
CA GLN A 112 -8.21 -0.77 14.16
C GLN A 112 -7.33 0.48 14.28
N CYS A 113 -7.18 1.03 15.48
CA CYS A 113 -6.30 2.18 15.73
C CYS A 113 -4.85 1.84 15.39
N SER A 114 -4.42 0.60 15.67
CA SER A 114 -3.10 0.10 15.26
C SER A 114 -2.94 0.06 13.74
N ARG A 115 -3.96 -0.38 12.99
CA ARG A 115 -3.95 -0.34 11.50
C ARG A 115 -3.82 1.07 10.98
N TRP A 116 -4.60 2.01 11.53
CA TRP A 116 -4.56 3.41 11.16
C TRP A 116 -3.20 4.06 11.45
N ALA A 117 -2.60 3.78 12.60
CA ALA A 117 -1.27 4.28 12.94
C ALA A 117 -0.20 3.75 11.97
N HIS A 118 -0.22 2.44 11.64
CA HIS A 118 0.70 1.87 10.67
C HIS A 118 0.49 2.43 9.27
N ARG A 119 -0.77 2.66 8.87
CA ARG A 119 -1.11 3.30 7.60
C ARG A 119 -0.57 4.73 7.52
N LEU A 120 -0.69 5.51 8.60
CA LEU A 120 -0.08 6.84 8.68
C LEU A 120 1.44 6.79 8.58
N ALA A 121 2.09 5.87 9.32
CA ALA A 121 3.53 5.67 9.23
C ALA A 121 3.97 5.32 7.80
N LEU A 122 3.27 4.40 7.13
CA LEU A 122 3.52 4.08 5.73
C LEU A 122 3.34 5.28 4.81
N SER A 123 2.30 6.10 5.04
CA SER A 123 2.07 7.34 4.28
C SER A 123 3.21 8.33 4.35
N LEU A 124 4.00 8.27 5.43
CA LEU A 124 5.11 9.16 5.74
C LEU A 124 6.46 8.43 5.67
N TRP A 125 6.53 7.32 4.93
CA TRP A 125 7.77 6.52 4.83
C TRP A 125 8.94 7.30 4.24
N TYR A 126 8.67 8.19 3.29
CA TYR A 126 9.67 9.01 2.63
C TYR A 126 9.48 10.49 2.97
N GLU A 127 10.58 11.25 2.93
CA GLU A 127 10.57 12.71 2.95
C GLU A 127 9.90 13.23 1.65
N ASP A 128 9.16 14.34 1.76
CA ASP A 128 8.54 15.08 0.64
C ASP A 128 7.70 14.23 -0.34
N ALA A 129 7.09 13.17 0.19
CA ALA A 129 6.23 12.28 -0.57
C ALA A 129 5.20 11.56 0.31
N ARG A 130 4.11 11.12 -0.32
CA ARG A 130 3.14 10.19 0.27
C ARG A 130 3.36 8.80 -0.27
N ALA A 131 3.30 7.80 0.58
CA ALA A 131 3.48 6.41 0.15
C ALA A 131 2.30 5.52 0.56
N ARG A 132 2.05 4.46 -0.19
CA ARG A 132 1.04 3.47 0.19
C ARG A 132 1.44 2.09 -0.31
N PRO A 133 0.98 1.02 0.33
CA PRO A 133 1.06 -0.31 -0.27
C PRO A 133 0.40 -0.35 -1.65
N LEU A 134 0.86 -1.28 -2.50
CA LEU A 134 0.11 -1.60 -3.72
C LEU A 134 -1.30 -2.10 -3.37
N THR A 135 -2.28 -1.67 -4.15
CA THR A 135 -3.65 -2.21 -4.08
C THR A 135 -3.67 -3.68 -4.50
N ILE A 136 -4.80 -4.37 -4.28
CA ILE A 136 -4.99 -5.75 -4.76
C ILE A 136 -4.77 -5.84 -6.28
N GLY A 137 -5.34 -4.90 -7.06
CA GLY A 137 -5.20 -4.87 -8.50
C GLY A 137 -3.76 -4.61 -8.96
N GLU A 138 -3.07 -3.64 -8.35
CA GLU A 138 -1.67 -3.34 -8.67
C GLU A 138 -0.75 -4.52 -8.33
N THR A 139 -1.01 -5.18 -7.20
CA THR A 139 -0.29 -6.39 -6.80
C THR A 139 -0.52 -7.51 -7.81
N ALA A 140 -1.75 -7.68 -8.30
CA ALA A 140 -2.09 -8.66 -9.32
C ALA A 140 -1.41 -8.36 -10.67
N ALA A 141 -1.37 -7.09 -11.09
CA ALA A 141 -0.65 -6.66 -12.29
C ALA A 141 0.85 -6.93 -12.16
N ALA A 142 1.46 -6.57 -11.02
CA ALA A 142 2.86 -6.84 -10.74
C ALA A 142 3.16 -8.35 -10.76
N LEU A 143 2.33 -9.18 -10.11
CA LEU A 143 2.48 -10.64 -10.15
C LEU A 143 2.38 -11.18 -11.58
N TYR A 144 1.42 -10.68 -12.36
CA TYR A 144 1.25 -11.08 -13.74
C TYR A 144 2.51 -10.81 -14.55
N LEU A 145 3.08 -9.61 -14.44
CA LEU A 145 4.27 -9.16 -15.16
C LEU A 145 5.55 -9.85 -14.69
N SER A 146 5.56 -10.36 -13.45
CA SER A 146 6.71 -11.06 -12.90
C SER A 146 6.97 -12.42 -13.56
N THR A 147 8.16 -12.96 -13.31
CA THR A 147 8.53 -14.34 -13.71
C THR A 147 7.93 -15.41 -12.80
N ALA A 148 6.98 -15.08 -11.91
CA ALA A 148 6.31 -16.05 -11.06
C ALA A 148 5.75 -17.19 -11.94
N ASP A 149 6.25 -18.40 -11.71
CA ASP A 149 5.81 -19.57 -12.45
C ASP A 149 4.43 -19.99 -11.95
N ARG A 150 3.57 -20.37 -12.90
CA ARG A 150 2.16 -20.75 -12.65
C ARG A 150 2.06 -22.03 -11.81
N TYR A 151 3.13 -22.80 -11.70
CA TYR A 151 3.14 -24.15 -11.14
C TYR A 151 4.09 -24.37 -9.95
N ALA A 152 4.91 -23.37 -9.56
CA ALA A 152 6.07 -23.60 -8.69
C ALA A 152 5.82 -23.54 -7.16
N THR A 153 4.60 -23.23 -6.69
CA THR A 153 4.36 -22.97 -5.26
C THR A 153 3.91 -24.17 -4.42
N ALA A 154 3.64 -25.34 -5.01
CA ALA A 154 3.01 -26.46 -4.29
C ALA A 154 3.87 -27.11 -3.19
N SER A 155 5.19 -26.89 -3.20
CA SER A 155 6.15 -27.53 -2.29
C SER A 155 6.85 -26.57 -1.32
N ILE A 156 6.42 -25.30 -1.24
CA ILE A 156 7.07 -24.28 -0.41
C ILE A 156 6.26 -24.06 0.88
N PRO A 157 6.90 -24.03 2.07
CA PRO A 157 6.21 -23.68 3.32
C PRO A 157 5.52 -22.31 3.23
N PRO A 158 4.36 -22.10 3.88
CA PRO A 158 3.56 -20.87 3.73
C PRO A 158 4.33 -19.57 3.95
N ALA A 159 5.19 -19.51 4.97
CA ALA A 159 6.01 -18.34 5.27
C ALA A 159 7.03 -18.03 4.16
N ALA A 160 7.65 -19.05 3.57
CA ALA A 160 8.59 -18.88 2.47
C ALA A 160 7.86 -18.52 1.16
N ALA A 161 6.67 -19.09 0.93
CA ALA A 161 5.82 -18.75 -0.21
C ALA A 161 5.43 -17.26 -0.19
N ARG A 162 5.17 -16.70 0.99
CA ARG A 162 4.89 -15.26 1.20
C ARG A 162 6.06 -14.37 0.75
N LEU A 163 7.29 -14.71 1.14
CA LEU A 163 8.48 -13.94 0.78
C LEU A 163 8.82 -14.05 -0.71
N VAL A 164 8.68 -15.26 -1.28
CA VAL A 164 8.86 -15.49 -2.73
C VAL A 164 7.85 -14.66 -3.50
N ARG A 165 6.59 -14.62 -3.06
CA ARG A 165 5.54 -13.78 -3.66
C ARG A 165 5.88 -12.29 -3.56
N ALA A 166 6.27 -11.80 -2.37
CA ALA A 166 6.69 -10.41 -2.19
C ALA A 166 7.83 -10.03 -3.14
N ARG A 167 8.82 -10.91 -3.32
CA ARG A 167 9.90 -10.72 -4.31
C ARG A 167 9.38 -10.64 -5.74
N HIS A 168 8.45 -11.51 -6.14
CA HIS A 168 7.87 -11.47 -7.48
C HIS A 168 7.03 -10.21 -7.72
N VAL A 169 6.24 -9.78 -6.74
CA VAL A 169 5.52 -8.49 -6.79
C VAL A 169 6.52 -7.35 -6.98
N ALA A 170 7.58 -7.29 -6.16
CA ALA A 170 8.57 -6.23 -6.24
C ALA A 170 9.33 -6.23 -7.59
N ALA A 171 9.63 -7.40 -8.15
CA ALA A 171 10.24 -7.51 -9.46
C ALA A 171 9.28 -7.04 -10.56
N GLY A 172 8.04 -7.53 -10.57
CA GLY A 172 7.06 -7.17 -11.58
C GLY A 172 6.63 -5.71 -11.56
N ALA A 173 6.52 -5.11 -10.36
CA ALA A 173 6.19 -3.70 -10.19
C ALA A 173 7.23 -2.76 -10.82
N ARG A 174 8.50 -3.21 -10.94
CA ARG A 174 9.59 -2.45 -11.54
C ARG A 174 9.74 -2.63 -13.05
N LEU A 175 8.98 -3.54 -13.67
CA LEU A 175 9.05 -3.80 -15.12
C LEU A 175 8.30 -2.77 -15.96
N VAL A 176 7.44 -1.97 -15.34
CA VAL A 176 6.62 -0.95 -16.00
C VAL A 176 6.72 0.36 -15.24
N ALA A 177 6.40 1.47 -15.92
CA ALA A 177 6.24 2.75 -15.25
C ALA A 177 5.15 2.65 -14.16
N PRO A 178 5.31 3.31 -13.00
CA PRO A 178 4.36 3.23 -11.89
C PRO A 178 2.93 3.67 -12.28
N GLU A 179 2.80 4.65 -13.18
CA GLU A 179 1.52 5.12 -13.73
C GLU A 179 0.80 4.01 -14.52
N VAL A 180 1.57 3.23 -15.29
CA VAL A 180 1.06 2.06 -16.03
C VAL A 180 0.61 0.98 -15.05
N LEU A 181 1.38 0.74 -13.98
CA LEU A 181 1.00 -0.21 -12.94
C LEU A 181 -0.33 0.17 -12.27
N VAL A 182 -0.51 1.45 -11.93
CA VAL A 182 -1.77 1.96 -11.36
C VAL A 182 -2.94 1.76 -12.32
N HIS A 183 -2.75 2.09 -13.61
CA HIS A 183 -3.80 1.90 -14.62
C HIS A 183 -4.19 0.43 -14.80
N LEU A 184 -3.20 -0.45 -14.95
CA LEU A 184 -3.43 -1.89 -15.07
C LEU A 184 -4.08 -2.47 -13.81
N GLY A 185 -3.68 -1.99 -12.63
CA GLY A 185 -4.26 -2.41 -11.37
C GLY A 185 -5.73 -2.01 -11.23
N ALA A 186 -6.08 -0.77 -11.59
CA ALA A 186 -7.47 -0.32 -11.60
C ALA A 186 -8.34 -1.15 -12.56
N ASP A 187 -7.82 -1.42 -13.76
CA ASP A 187 -8.51 -2.25 -14.76
C ASP A 187 -8.70 -3.71 -14.28
N LEU A 188 -7.69 -4.31 -13.64
CA LEU A 188 -7.80 -5.65 -13.05
C LEU A 188 -8.80 -5.70 -11.89
N THR A 189 -8.78 -4.69 -11.01
CA THR A 189 -9.78 -4.57 -9.94
C THR A 189 -11.18 -4.48 -10.54
N ALA A 190 -11.36 -3.71 -11.62
CA ALA A 190 -12.63 -3.59 -12.30
C ALA A 190 -13.09 -4.88 -12.99
N GLU A 191 -12.16 -5.63 -13.60
CA GLU A 191 -12.47 -6.91 -14.26
C GLU A 191 -12.98 -7.97 -13.27
N PHE A 192 -12.42 -8.03 -12.06
CA PHE A 192 -12.67 -9.12 -11.09
C PHE A 192 -13.44 -8.70 -9.82
N THR A 193 -13.95 -7.46 -9.77
CA THR A 193 -14.80 -6.99 -8.66
C THR A 193 -16.19 -6.64 -9.18
N PRO A 194 -17.26 -7.27 -8.67
CA PRO A 194 -18.62 -6.94 -9.07
C PRO A 194 -18.94 -5.45 -8.85
N GLY A 195 -19.57 -4.81 -9.84
CA GLY A 195 -20.00 -3.40 -9.76
C GLY A 195 -18.95 -2.36 -10.11
N ALA A 196 -17.70 -2.74 -10.36
CA ALA A 196 -16.67 -1.82 -10.83
C ALA A 196 -16.78 -1.64 -12.36
N HIS A 197 -16.95 -0.40 -12.81
CA HIS A 197 -17.08 -0.08 -14.24
C HIS A 197 -15.83 0.61 -14.77
N ARG A 198 -15.01 -0.15 -15.48
CA ARG A 198 -14.14 0.26 -16.60
C ARG A 198 -13.52 -1.01 -17.19
N THR A 199 -13.66 -1.22 -18.50
CA THR A 199 -12.78 -2.15 -19.22
C THR A 199 -12.24 -1.43 -20.45
N GLY A 200 -11.07 -0.81 -20.30
CA GLY A 200 -10.27 -0.42 -21.45
C GLY A 200 -9.80 -1.70 -22.16
N TRP A 201 -9.95 -1.79 -23.48
CA TRP A 201 -9.40 -2.94 -24.24
C TRP A 201 -7.87 -3.06 -24.11
N LEU A 202 -7.20 -2.00 -23.64
CA LEU A 202 -5.75 -1.89 -23.54
C LEU A 202 -5.13 -2.82 -22.48
N HIS A 203 -5.72 -2.99 -21.28
CA HIS A 203 -5.14 -3.93 -20.30
C HIS A 203 -5.17 -5.37 -20.81
N ARG A 204 -6.16 -5.74 -21.63
CA ARG A 204 -6.23 -7.06 -22.26
C ARG A 204 -5.17 -7.26 -23.34
N GLN A 205 -4.61 -6.19 -23.89
CA GLN A 205 -3.44 -6.30 -24.77
C GLN A 205 -2.14 -6.38 -23.98
N ALA A 206 -2.01 -5.59 -22.91
CA ALA A 206 -0.85 -5.62 -22.03
C ALA A 206 -0.72 -6.94 -21.24
N LEU A 207 -1.86 -7.52 -20.85
CA LEU A 207 -1.98 -8.72 -20.02
C LEU A 207 -2.91 -9.73 -20.72
N PRO A 208 -2.49 -10.38 -21.83
CA PRO A 208 -3.41 -11.11 -22.73
C PRO A 208 -4.10 -12.34 -22.13
N ASP A 209 -3.40 -13.09 -21.28
CA ASP A 209 -3.89 -14.33 -20.69
C ASP A 209 -4.90 -14.10 -19.56
N HIS A 210 -6.19 -14.33 -19.83
CA HIS A 210 -7.28 -14.16 -18.86
C HIS A 210 -7.12 -15.05 -17.62
N THR A 211 -6.79 -16.33 -17.81
CA THR A 211 -6.63 -17.27 -16.70
C THR A 211 -5.53 -16.81 -15.76
N ARG A 212 -4.39 -16.36 -16.30
CA ARG A 212 -3.30 -15.81 -15.48
C ARG A 212 -3.71 -14.53 -14.76
N ARG A 213 -4.47 -13.63 -15.39
CA ARG A 213 -4.99 -12.41 -14.73
C ARG A 213 -5.86 -12.78 -13.53
N ALA A 214 -6.83 -13.68 -13.73
CA ALA A 214 -7.73 -14.16 -12.68
C ALA A 214 -6.95 -14.83 -11.53
N THR A 215 -6.00 -15.72 -11.85
CA THR A 215 -5.15 -16.38 -10.84
C THR A 215 -4.36 -15.36 -10.03
N CYS A 216 -3.69 -14.40 -10.67
CA CYS A 216 -2.90 -13.38 -9.98
C CYS A 216 -3.80 -12.50 -9.10
N PHE A 217 -4.99 -12.13 -9.57
CA PHE A 217 -5.95 -11.33 -8.80
C PHE A 217 -6.46 -12.07 -7.57
N HIS A 218 -6.89 -13.33 -7.72
CA HIS A 218 -7.33 -14.15 -6.59
C HIS A 218 -6.19 -14.42 -5.59
N GLN A 219 -4.96 -14.63 -6.07
CA GLN A 219 -3.80 -14.76 -5.19
C GLN A 219 -3.50 -13.47 -4.42
N ALA A 220 -3.54 -12.32 -5.10
CA ALA A 220 -3.35 -11.01 -4.47
C ALA A 220 -4.44 -10.70 -3.44
N ARG A 221 -5.68 -11.15 -3.68
CA ARG A 221 -6.81 -10.98 -2.77
C ARG A 221 -6.76 -11.92 -1.57
N ALA A 222 -6.37 -13.18 -1.77
CA ALA A 222 -6.34 -14.19 -0.71
C ALA A 222 -5.22 -13.94 0.31
N ASP A 223 -4.08 -13.41 -0.12
CA ASP A 223 -2.92 -13.19 0.74
C ASP A 223 -2.66 -11.69 0.92
N HIS A 224 -3.43 -11.06 1.79
CA HIS A 224 -3.26 -9.67 2.20
C HIS A 224 -2.01 -9.44 3.06
N SER A 225 -1.42 -10.52 3.60
CA SER A 225 -0.31 -10.45 4.56
C SER A 225 1.08 -10.33 3.93
N ALA A 226 1.23 -10.67 2.64
CA ALA A 226 2.52 -10.50 1.94
C ALA A 226 2.87 -9.00 1.85
N PRO A 227 4.08 -8.59 2.25
CA PRO A 227 4.47 -7.21 2.09
C PRO A 227 4.62 -6.88 0.60
N THR A 228 4.15 -5.70 0.20
CA THR A 228 4.26 -5.19 -1.16
C THR A 228 5.16 -3.96 -1.17
N PRO A 229 5.88 -3.67 -2.28
CA PRO A 229 6.59 -2.41 -2.38
C PRO A 229 5.61 -1.23 -2.23
N LEU A 230 6.10 -0.11 -1.75
CA LEU A 230 5.31 1.11 -1.66
C LEU A 230 5.21 1.76 -3.03
N LEU A 231 4.01 2.17 -3.41
CA LEU A 231 3.83 3.18 -4.43
C LEU A 231 3.98 4.55 -3.76
N VAL A 232 4.87 5.37 -4.30
CA VAL A 232 5.21 6.69 -3.74
C VAL A 232 4.72 7.75 -4.71
N ARG A 233 4.03 8.75 -4.18
CA ARG A 233 3.61 9.95 -4.89
C ARG A 233 4.38 11.13 -4.30
N HIS A 234 5.28 11.68 -5.10
CA HIS A 234 6.00 12.91 -4.76
C HIS A 234 5.04 14.09 -4.72
N ASP A 235 5.41 15.17 -4.03
CA ASP A 235 4.58 16.38 -3.96
C ASP A 235 4.30 17.01 -5.34
N GLY A 236 5.20 16.81 -6.31
CA GLY A 236 5.00 17.19 -7.71
C GLY A 236 4.06 16.28 -8.52
N GLY A 237 3.50 15.24 -7.91
CA GLY A 237 2.53 14.32 -8.52
C GLY A 237 3.12 13.11 -9.25
N ALA A 238 4.43 13.09 -9.50
CA ALA A 238 5.11 11.93 -10.09
C ALA A 238 5.02 10.69 -9.19
N LEU A 239 4.93 9.50 -9.81
CA LEU A 239 4.90 8.24 -9.09
C LEU A 239 6.22 7.49 -9.19
N THR A 240 6.63 6.83 -8.10
CA THR A 240 7.78 5.91 -8.08
C THR A 240 7.45 4.65 -7.27
N VAL A 241 8.17 3.55 -7.54
CA VAL A 241 8.08 2.33 -6.73
C VAL A 241 9.21 2.34 -5.71
N GLY A 242 8.86 2.42 -4.45
CA GLY A 242 9.79 2.42 -3.32
C GLY A 242 10.17 1.02 -2.84
N THR A 243 10.73 0.99 -1.63
CA THR A 243 11.04 -0.22 -0.88
C THR A 243 9.79 -1.00 -0.47
N THR A 244 10.01 -2.25 -0.08
CA THR A 244 9.02 -3.09 0.60
C THR A 244 9.23 -2.94 2.11
N PRO A 245 8.24 -2.41 2.86
CA PRO A 245 8.40 -2.19 4.29
C PRO A 245 8.48 -3.53 5.03
N PRO A 246 9.03 -3.55 6.26
CA PRO A 246 8.98 -4.73 7.11
C PRO A 246 7.52 -5.11 7.37
N VAL A 247 7.25 -6.40 7.51
CA VAL A 247 5.90 -6.90 7.78
C VAL A 247 5.52 -6.51 9.21
N PRO A 248 4.46 -5.71 9.43
CA PRO A 248 3.96 -5.45 10.78
C PRO A 248 3.15 -6.66 11.30
N ALA A 249 2.61 -6.56 12.52
CA ALA A 249 1.85 -7.65 13.13
C ALA A 249 0.65 -8.08 12.25
N PRO A 250 0.21 -9.36 12.27
CA PRO A 250 -0.72 -9.92 11.29
C PRO A 250 -2.07 -9.19 11.10
N HIS A 251 -2.44 -8.29 12.01
CA HIS A 251 -3.69 -7.51 12.01
C HIS A 251 -3.52 -6.04 11.57
N THR A 252 -2.34 -5.63 11.09
CA THR A 252 -1.98 -4.19 10.94
C THR A 252 -1.96 -3.68 9.50
N LEU A 253 -1.98 -4.53 8.49
CA LEU A 253 -2.07 -4.11 7.09
C LEU A 253 -3.06 -4.97 6.31
N THR A 254 -4.07 -4.30 5.76
CA THR A 254 -5.01 -4.89 4.82
C THR A 254 -4.79 -4.20 3.47
N ARG A 255 -4.56 -4.98 2.40
CA ARG A 255 -4.52 -4.39 1.06
C ARG A 255 -5.92 -3.98 0.65
N THR A 256 -6.03 -2.75 0.17
CA THR A 256 -7.30 -2.18 -0.28
C THR A 256 -7.54 -2.46 -1.75
N LEU A 257 -8.82 -2.45 -2.14
CA LEU A 257 -9.24 -2.45 -3.56
C LEU A 257 -9.02 -1.09 -4.21
N THR A 258 -9.21 -0.02 -3.43
CA THR A 258 -9.09 1.37 -3.85
C THR A 258 -7.78 1.98 -3.37
N PRO A 259 -7.13 2.83 -4.19
CA PRO A 259 -5.92 3.51 -3.78
C PRO A 259 -6.28 4.55 -2.70
N THR A 260 -5.58 4.49 -1.57
CA THR A 260 -5.67 5.50 -0.52
C THR A 260 -4.29 6.06 -0.22
N TRP A 261 -4.13 7.36 -0.44
CA TRP A 261 -2.93 8.11 -0.13
C TRP A 261 -3.09 8.74 1.24
#